data_AF-A0A1H4VTU6-F1
#
_entry.id   AF-A0A1H4VTU6-F1
#
_cell.length_a   1.000
_cell.length_b   1.000
_cell.length_c   1.000
_cell.angle_alpha   90.00
_cell.angle_beta   90.00
_cell.angle_gamma   90.00
#
_symmetry.space_group_name_H-M   'P 1'
#
loop_
_entity.id
_entity.type
_entity.pdbx_description
1 polymer ?
#
loop_
_entity_poly.entity_id
_entity_poly.type
_entity_poly.pdbx_seq_one_letter_code
_entity_poly.pdbx_strand_id
1 'polypeptide(L)'
;MTDNNPVTEPSRDDQQPRSMTRKQFCELENMSLSTFHKLKRAGNGPAETHFPGMTFARITPEARREWHAKIEEQRKSEAAKLEAQRRSAFAENAGRNAAASPLHVSKRQKGKSKSKSAKA
;
A
#
# COMPACT_ATOMS: atom_id res chain seq x y z
N MET A 1 -43.97 10.13 23.85
CA MET A 1 -43.34 11.09 22.94
C MET A 1 -42.20 10.38 22.25
N THR A 2 -42.37 9.99 20.99
CA THR A 2 -41.35 9.33 20.18
C THR A 2 -40.47 10.39 19.53
N ASP A 3 -39.19 10.42 19.89
CA ASP A 3 -38.15 11.22 19.26
C ASP A 3 -37.96 10.77 17.80
N ASN A 4 -38.56 11.50 16.87
CA ASN A 4 -38.25 11.41 15.44
C ASN A 4 -36.91 12.11 15.20
N ASN A 5 -35.81 11.38 15.36
CA ASN A 5 -34.50 11.81 14.89
C ASN A 5 -34.41 11.49 13.39
N PRO A 6 -34.44 12.47 12.47
CA PRO A 6 -34.24 12.17 11.06
C PRO A 6 -32.78 11.75 10.89
N VAL A 7 -32.59 10.45 10.63
CA VAL A 7 -31.33 9.92 10.11
C VAL A 7 -31.03 10.74 8.86
N THR A 8 -30.04 11.63 8.96
CA THR A 8 -29.53 12.40 7.83
C THR A 8 -28.78 11.40 6.96
N GLU A 9 -29.52 10.68 6.12
CA GLU A 9 -28.94 9.94 5.02
C GLU A 9 -28.24 10.95 4.10
N PRO A 10 -26.95 10.78 3.75
CA PRO A 10 -26.35 11.62 2.74
C PRO A 10 -27.06 11.35 1.40
N SER A 11 -27.81 12.35 0.94
CA SER A 11 -28.51 12.33 -0.35
C SER A 11 -27.58 11.88 -1.47
N ARG A 12 -28.05 10.89 -2.25
CA ARG A 12 -27.36 10.31 -3.41
C ARG A 12 -27.12 11.31 -4.56
N ASP A 13 -27.61 12.55 -4.44
CA ASP A 13 -27.51 13.61 -5.44
C ASP A 13 -26.13 14.31 -5.53
N ASP A 14 -25.18 14.00 -4.65
CA ASP A 14 -23.76 14.40 -4.83
C ASP A 14 -23.04 13.57 -5.93
N GLN A 15 -23.76 12.69 -6.62
CA GLN A 15 -23.24 11.82 -7.69
C GLN A 15 -23.18 12.47 -9.09
N GLN A 16 -23.17 13.80 -9.19
CA GLN A 16 -22.92 14.48 -10.48
C GLN A 16 -21.42 14.77 -10.69
N PRO A 17 -20.85 14.48 -11.88
CA PRO A 17 -19.43 14.62 -12.17
C PRO A 17 -19.02 16.10 -12.35
N ARG A 18 -19.09 16.89 -11.29
CA ARG A 18 -18.63 18.29 -11.33
C ARG A 18 -17.12 18.35 -11.19
N SER A 19 -16.48 19.10 -12.08
CA SER A 19 -15.05 19.40 -12.00
C SER A 19 -14.74 20.18 -10.71
N MET A 20 -14.02 19.55 -9.81
CA MET A 20 -13.75 20.06 -8.46
C MET A 20 -12.47 20.89 -8.40
N THR A 21 -12.41 21.79 -7.43
CA THR A 21 -11.19 22.55 -7.13
C THR A 21 -10.23 21.71 -6.28
N ARG A 22 -8.95 22.11 -6.20
CA ARG A 22 -7.97 21.43 -5.34
C ARG A 22 -8.40 21.34 -3.88
N LYS A 23 -9.03 22.40 -3.35
CA LYS A 23 -9.50 22.45 -1.95
C LYS A 23 -10.62 21.43 -1.72
N GLN A 24 -11.60 21.38 -2.61
CA GLN A 24 -12.69 20.40 -2.54
C GLN A 24 -12.18 18.96 -2.67
N PHE A 25 -11.22 18.71 -3.57
CA PHE A 25 -10.58 17.41 -3.67
C PHE A 25 -9.88 17.01 -2.37
N CYS A 26 -9.15 17.94 -1.76
CA CYS A 26 -8.46 17.71 -0.48
C CYS A 26 -9.44 17.40 0.65
N GLU A 27 -10.58 18.11 0.72
CA GLU A 27 -11.64 17.87 1.70
C GLU A 27 -12.27 16.48 1.51
N LEU A 28 -12.56 16.08 0.27
CA LEU A 28 -13.14 14.77 -0.03
C LEU A 28 -12.19 13.60 0.28
N GLU A 29 -10.90 13.78 0.02
CA GLU A 29 -9.89 12.75 0.26
C GLU A 29 -9.28 12.82 1.67
N ASN A 30 -9.81 13.69 2.56
CA ASN A 30 -9.28 13.94 3.90
C ASN A 30 -7.77 14.19 3.93
N MET A 31 -7.25 14.94 2.95
CA MET A 31 -5.83 15.30 2.85
C MET A 31 -5.62 16.80 2.96
N SER A 32 -4.45 17.20 3.45
CA SER A 32 -4.08 18.61 3.45
C SER A 32 -3.65 19.08 2.05
N LEU A 33 -3.81 20.37 1.79
CA LEU A 33 -3.36 20.99 0.54
C LEU A 33 -1.84 20.85 0.34
N SER A 34 -1.06 20.87 1.44
CA SER A 34 0.38 20.66 1.38
C SER A 34 0.74 19.24 0.94
N THR A 35 0.01 18.22 1.42
CA THR A 35 0.14 16.84 0.97
C THR A 35 -0.21 16.70 -0.50
N PHE A 36 -1.28 17.35 -0.96
CA PHE A 36 -1.63 17.40 -2.38
C PHE A 36 -0.49 17.97 -3.25
N HIS A 37 0.11 19.09 -2.85
CA HIS A 37 1.24 19.67 -3.58
C HIS A 37 2.48 18.78 -3.59
N LYS A 38 2.75 18.06 -2.49
CA LYS A 38 3.82 17.05 -2.43
C LYS A 38 3.55 15.89 -3.38
N LEU A 39 2.34 15.34 -3.37
CA LEU A 39 1.90 14.28 -4.30
C LEU A 39 2.06 14.71 -5.75
N LYS A 40 1.64 15.94 -6.09
CA LYS A 40 1.80 16.50 -7.42
C LYS A 40 3.26 16.64 -7.83
N ARG A 41 4.11 17.17 -6.95
CA ARG A 41 5.57 17.28 -7.19
C ARG A 41 6.23 15.92 -7.38
N ALA A 42 5.74 14.89 -6.70
CA ALA A 42 6.20 13.52 -6.86
C ALA A 42 5.66 12.80 -8.11
N GLY A 43 4.82 13.46 -8.93
CA GLY A 43 4.20 12.85 -10.12
C GLY A 43 3.04 11.89 -9.80
N ASN A 44 2.66 11.78 -8.52
CA ASN A 44 1.59 10.91 -8.02
C ASN A 44 0.28 11.67 -7.76
N GLY A 45 0.18 12.92 -8.22
CA GLY A 45 -1.03 13.73 -8.08
C GLY A 45 -2.08 13.41 -9.16
N PRO A 46 -3.36 13.75 -8.93
CA PRO A 46 -4.39 13.63 -9.96
C PRO A 46 -4.12 14.60 -11.11
N ALA A 47 -4.58 14.24 -12.31
CA ALA A 47 -4.46 15.10 -13.48
C ALA A 47 -5.32 16.37 -13.29
N GLU A 48 -4.74 17.51 -13.65
CA GLU A 48 -5.39 18.81 -13.55
C GLU A 48 -5.62 19.36 -14.96
N THR A 49 -6.86 19.76 -15.24
CA THR A 49 -7.20 20.46 -16.48
C THR A 49 -7.10 21.96 -16.22
N HIS A 50 -6.29 22.64 -17.03
CA HIS A 50 -6.19 24.09 -17.05
C HIS A 50 -6.98 24.63 -18.23
N PHE A 51 -7.97 25.50 -17.97
CA PHE A 51 -8.73 26.13 -19.03
C PHE A 51 -8.02 27.42 -19.47
N PRO A 52 -7.81 27.63 -20.78
CA PRO A 52 -7.16 28.85 -21.28
C PRO A 52 -7.95 30.08 -20.84
N GLY A 53 -7.27 31.05 -20.23
CA GLY A 53 -7.90 32.27 -19.69
C GLY A 53 -8.38 32.18 -18.23
N MET A 54 -8.27 31.02 -17.56
CA MET A 54 -8.54 30.89 -16.13
C MET A 54 -7.27 30.52 -15.37
N THR A 55 -6.94 31.26 -14.32
CA THR A 55 -5.78 30.97 -13.44
C THR A 55 -5.97 29.68 -12.63
N PHE A 56 -7.19 29.18 -12.50
CA PHE A 56 -7.51 28.04 -11.62
C PHE A 56 -7.55 26.72 -12.38
N ALA A 57 -6.83 25.73 -11.85
CA ALA A 57 -6.90 24.36 -12.33
C ALA A 57 -8.10 23.62 -11.71
N ARG A 58 -8.73 22.76 -12.51
CA ARG A 58 -9.83 21.89 -12.07
C ARG A 58 -9.42 20.42 -12.17
N ILE A 59 -9.90 19.63 -11.23
CA ILE A 59 -9.71 18.18 -11.22
C ILE A 59 -11.01 17.57 -11.75
N THR A 60 -10.92 16.87 -12.87
CA THR A 60 -12.06 16.16 -13.42
C THR A 60 -12.35 14.90 -12.59
N PRO A 61 -13.60 14.45 -12.54
CA PRO A 61 -13.95 13.22 -11.85
C PRO A 61 -13.27 11.99 -12.47
N GLU A 62 -13.01 12.01 -13.78
CA GLU A 62 -12.22 10.98 -14.46
C GLU A 62 -10.78 10.95 -13.95
N ALA A 63 -10.12 12.11 -13.86
CA ALA A 63 -8.77 12.22 -13.30
C ALA A 63 -8.68 11.72 -11.85
N ARG A 64 -9.74 11.93 -11.06
CA ARG A 64 -9.84 11.38 -9.70
C ARG A 64 -9.93 9.84 -9.72
N ARG A 65 -10.75 9.25 -10.58
CA ARG A 65 -10.87 7.77 -10.70
C ARG A 65 -9.56 7.14 -11.16
N GLU A 66 -8.92 7.72 -12.16
CA GLU A 66 -7.60 7.26 -12.62
C GLU A 66 -6.54 7.36 -11.53
N TRP A 67 -6.57 8.43 -10.76
CA TRP A 67 -5.67 8.59 -9.62
C TRP A 67 -5.88 7.51 -8.57
N HIS A 68 -7.13 7.22 -8.18
CA HIS A 68 -7.46 6.12 -7.28
C HIS A 68 -6.97 4.78 -7.83
N ALA A 69 -7.18 4.49 -9.12
CA ALA A 69 -6.70 3.27 -9.75
C ALA A 69 -5.17 3.15 -9.68
N LYS A 70 -4.43 4.25 -9.93
CA LYS A 70 -2.97 4.28 -9.82
C LYS A 70 -2.50 4.03 -8.39
N ILE A 71 -3.13 4.67 -7.40
CA ILE A 71 -2.79 4.49 -5.97
C ILE A 71 -3.05 3.06 -5.52
N GLU A 72 -4.18 2.47 -5.91
CA GLU A 72 -4.49 1.08 -5.59
C GLU A 72 -3.50 0.10 -6.22
N GLU A 73 -3.06 0.35 -7.46
CA GLU A 73 -2.03 -0.45 -8.11
C GLU A 73 -0.69 -0.35 -7.40
N GLN A 74 -0.28 0.87 -7.01
CA GLN A 74 0.91 1.09 -6.20
C GLN A 74 0.84 0.34 -4.87
N ARG A 75 -0.28 0.43 -4.14
CA ARG A 75 -0.51 -0.29 -2.89
C ARG A 75 -0.40 -1.80 -3.04
N LYS A 76 -0.99 -2.37 -4.09
CA LYS A 76 -0.85 -3.81 -4.40
C LYS A 76 0.61 -4.20 -4.62
N SER A 77 1.36 -3.39 -5.37
CA SER A 77 2.77 -3.65 -5.63
C SER A 77 3.61 -3.57 -4.34
N GLU A 78 3.32 -2.64 -3.44
CA GLU A 78 3.99 -2.50 -2.15
C GLU A 78 3.65 -3.67 -1.21
N ALA A 79 2.39 -4.07 -1.16
CA ALA A 79 1.96 -5.24 -0.41
C ALA A 79 2.67 -6.52 -0.89
N ALA A 80 2.79 -6.70 -2.21
CA ALA A 80 3.51 -7.82 -2.80
C ALA A 80 5.00 -7.80 -2.44
N LYS A 81 5.65 -6.63 -2.46
CA LYS A 81 7.05 -6.47 -2.01
C LYS A 81 7.22 -6.82 -0.54
N LEU A 82 6.29 -6.38 0.30
CA LEU A 82 6.34 -6.63 1.74
C LEU A 82 6.13 -8.12 2.06
N GLU A 83 5.23 -8.79 1.34
CA GLU A 83 5.07 -10.25 1.45
C GLU A 83 6.34 -10.99 0.99
N ALA A 84 6.94 -10.60 -0.13
CA ALA A 84 8.19 -11.18 -0.61
C ALA A 84 9.31 -11.04 0.44
N GLN A 85 9.46 -9.86 1.05
CA GLN A 85 10.42 -9.65 2.14
C GLN A 85 10.16 -10.55 3.34
N ARG A 86 8.90 -10.73 3.75
CA ARG A 86 8.54 -11.65 4.84
C ARG A 86 8.93 -13.09 4.52
N ARG A 87 8.67 -13.55 3.29
CA ARG A 87 9.04 -14.91 2.84
C ARG A 87 10.55 -15.11 2.84
N SER A 88 11.32 -14.14 2.34
CA SER A 88 12.78 -14.19 2.37
C SER A 88 13.33 -14.24 3.79
N ALA A 89 12.85 -13.37 4.69
CA ALA A 89 13.27 -13.37 6.08
C ALA A 89 12.96 -14.70 6.79
N PHE A 90 11.81 -15.31 6.51
CA PHE A 90 11.48 -16.63 7.03
C PHE A 90 12.43 -17.72 6.52
N ALA A 91 12.71 -17.73 5.21
CA ALA A 91 13.62 -18.69 4.59
C ALA A 91 15.05 -18.56 5.12
N GLU A 92 15.54 -17.33 5.32
CA GLU A 92 16.86 -17.06 5.91
C GLU A 92 16.96 -17.61 7.33
N ASN A 93 15.95 -17.34 8.16
CA ASN A 93 15.91 -17.84 9.53
C ASN A 93 15.84 -19.38 9.58
N ALA A 94 15.00 -19.98 8.74
CA ALA A 94 14.91 -21.44 8.63
C ALA A 94 16.24 -22.05 8.17
N GLY A 95 16.90 -21.45 7.17
CA GLY A 95 18.21 -21.88 6.68
C GLY A 95 19.30 -21.78 7.75
N ARG A 96 19.33 -20.68 8.51
CA ARG A 96 20.26 -20.50 9.63
C ARG A 96 20.04 -21.55 10.71
N ASN A 97 18.79 -21.81 11.08
CA ASN A 97 18.43 -22.84 12.06
C ASN A 97 18.79 -24.25 11.58
N ALA A 98 18.54 -24.55 10.30
CA ALA A 98 18.89 -25.83 9.69
C ALA A 98 20.42 -26.05 9.68
N ALA A 99 21.21 -25.04 9.33
CA ALA A 99 22.68 -25.11 9.36
C ALA A 99 23.23 -25.25 10.78
N ALA A 100 22.61 -24.58 11.76
CA ALA A 100 22.96 -24.70 13.16
C ALA A 100 22.67 -26.11 13.71
N SER A 101 21.63 -26.77 13.20
CA SER A 101 21.17 -28.08 13.67
C SER A 101 22.28 -29.13 13.79
N PRO A 102 22.33 -29.91 14.89
CA PRO A 102 23.26 -31.04 15.04
C PRO A 102 23.10 -32.11 13.96
N LEU A 103 21.90 -32.24 13.40
CA LEU A 103 21.58 -33.21 12.35
C LEU A 103 21.88 -32.71 10.93
N HIS A 104 22.39 -31.48 10.79
CA HIS A 104 22.74 -30.91 9.49
C HIS A 104 23.69 -31.83 8.72
N VAL A 105 23.48 -31.97 7.40
CA VAL A 105 24.16 -32.96 6.55
C VAL A 105 25.69 -32.94 6.68
N SER A 106 26.29 -31.74 6.82
CA SER A 106 27.74 -31.57 7.00
C SER A 106 28.26 -32.06 8.36
N LYS A 107 27.43 -32.03 9.41
CA LYS A 107 27.76 -32.52 10.76
C LYS A 107 27.38 -33.99 10.94
N ARG A 108 26.40 -34.48 10.17
CA ARG A 108 25.85 -35.85 10.25
C ARG A 108 26.89 -36.93 9.98
N GLN A 109 27.86 -36.69 9.10
CA GLN A 109 28.95 -37.64 8.85
C GLN A 109 30.01 -37.66 9.98
N LYS A 110 30.27 -36.52 10.63
CA LYS A 110 31.20 -36.41 11.78
C LYS A 110 30.71 -37.15 13.03
N GLY A 111 29.39 -37.25 13.23
CA GLY A 111 28.82 -38.03 14.34
C GLY A 111 28.96 -39.54 14.17
N LYS A 112 28.82 -40.04 12.93
CA LYS A 112 28.92 -41.48 12.60
C LYS A 112 30.33 -42.03 12.71
N SER A 113 31.37 -41.21 12.48
CA SER A 113 32.77 -41.67 12.64
C SER A 113 33.16 -41.80 14.11
N LYS A 114 32.69 -40.90 14.99
CA LYS A 114 32.94 -40.98 16.44
C LYS A 114 32.26 -42.18 17.13
N SER A 115 31.05 -42.56 16.70
CA SER A 115 30.35 -43.70 17.29
C SER A 115 30.95 -45.06 16.86
N LYS A 116 31.73 -45.11 15.77
CA LYS A 116 32.46 -46.31 15.34
C LYS A 116 33.78 -46.51 16.11
N SER A 117 34.44 -45.45 16.55
CA SER A 117 35.71 -45.54 17.29
C SER A 117 35.54 -45.80 18.79
N ALA A 118 34.36 -45.53 19.37
CA ALA A 118 34.09 -45.76 20.79
C ALA A 118 33.61 -47.19 21.11
N LYS A 119 33.56 -48.09 20.12
CA LYS A 119 33.06 -49.47 20.23
C LYS A 119 34.07 -50.52 19.76
N ALA A 120 35.34 -50.13 19.62
CA ALA A 120 36.47 -50.99 19.32
C ALA A 120 37.41 -51.04 20.53
#